data_AF-A0A7Y9BK77-F1
#
_entry.id   AF-A0A7Y9BK77-F1
#
_cell.length_a   1.000
_cell.length_b   1.000
_cell.length_c   1.000
_cell.angle_alpha   90.00
_cell.angle_beta   90.00
_cell.angle_gamma   90.00
#
_symmetry.space_group_name_H-M   'P 1'
#
loop_
_entity.id
_entity.type
_entity.pdbx_description
1 polymer ?
#
loop_
_entity_poly.entity_id
_entity_poly.type
_entity_poly.pdbx_seq_one_letter_code
_entity_poly.pdbx_strand_id
1 'polypeptide(L)'
;MRRLRECRGLSVYRLASLLLVGGRPIAPSAIAKVERGERQVTVDELTALAAALDVSPSALLLPSTDEPTVDVCITGVGPVPASEAWDWMDGRRRLDRPCPDLRTAAVEYALYSRPPIRRAETLATHSSETAQHQPGGWHA
;
A
#
# COMPACT_ATOMS: atom_id res chain seq x y z
N MET A 1 -9.34 6.60 -6.36
CA MET A 1 -10.18 7.39 -5.44
C MET A 1 -11.66 7.44 -5.85
N ARG A 2 -12.03 7.91 -7.06
CA ARG A 2 -13.45 7.93 -7.53
C ARG A 2 -14.21 6.63 -7.29
N ARG A 3 -13.66 5.50 -7.78
CA ARG A 3 -14.24 4.15 -7.60
C ARG A 3 -14.64 3.89 -6.15
N LEU A 4 -13.73 4.13 -5.19
CA LEU A 4 -13.99 3.88 -3.77
C LEU A 4 -15.08 4.80 -3.22
N ARG A 5 -15.08 6.08 -3.61
CA ARG A 5 -16.14 7.03 -3.23
C ARG A 5 -17.51 6.55 -3.71
N GLU A 6 -17.59 6.11 -4.97
CA GLU A 6 -18.84 5.63 -5.59
C GLU A 6 -19.32 4.30 -5.00
N CYS A 7 -18.43 3.33 -4.76
CA CYS A 7 -18.75 2.09 -4.06
C CYS A 7 -19.31 2.33 -2.65
N ARG A 8 -18.96 3.45 -2.01
CA ARG A 8 -19.47 3.86 -0.69
C ARG A 8 -20.72 4.74 -0.78
N GLY A 9 -21.26 4.98 -1.98
CA GLY A 9 -22.44 5.82 -2.18
C GLY A 9 -22.23 7.29 -1.80
N LEU A 10 -20.97 7.76 -1.74
CA LEU A 10 -20.66 9.11 -1.31
C LEU A 10 -20.69 10.09 -2.50
N SER A 11 -21.40 11.20 -2.36
CA SER A 11 -21.21 12.33 -3.27
C SER A 11 -19.90 13.05 -2.98
N VAL A 12 -19.41 13.84 -3.95
CA VAL A 12 -18.22 14.69 -3.75
C VAL A 12 -18.42 15.66 -2.59
N TYR A 13 -19.61 16.24 -2.45
CA TYR A 13 -19.96 17.13 -1.34
C TYR A 13 -19.99 16.41 0.01
N ARG A 14 -20.49 15.16 0.03
CA ARG A 14 -20.49 14.36 1.26
C ARG A 14 -19.07 14.05 1.70
N LEU A 15 -18.19 13.68 0.77
CA LEU A 15 -16.79 13.45 1.09
C LEU A 15 -16.09 14.74 1.58
N ALA A 16 -16.34 15.89 0.94
CA ALA A 16 -15.82 17.17 1.41
C ALA A 16 -16.27 17.49 2.84
N SER A 17 -17.52 17.15 3.17
CA SER A 17 -18.06 17.30 4.53
C SER A 17 -17.35 16.39 5.54
N LEU A 18 -17.08 15.13 5.18
CA LEU A 18 -16.33 14.20 6.03
C LEU A 18 -14.90 14.69 6.29
N LEU A 19 -14.25 15.22 5.25
CA LEU A 19 -12.90 15.80 5.33
C LEU A 19 -12.86 17.06 6.20
N LEU A 20 -13.88 17.91 6.14
CA LEU A 20 -14.03 19.07 7.02
C LEU A 20 -14.16 18.62 8.49
N VAL A 21 -15.03 17.66 8.78
CA VAL A 21 -15.21 17.10 10.14
C VAL A 21 -13.92 16.46 10.66
N GLY A 22 -13.16 15.80 9.77
CA GLY A 22 -11.86 15.21 10.07
C GLY A 22 -10.70 16.22 10.21
N GLY A 23 -10.97 17.53 10.17
CA GLY A 23 -9.96 18.57 10.36
C GLY A 23 -9.04 18.81 9.16
N ARG A 24 -9.33 18.21 7.99
CA ARG A 24 -8.56 18.40 6.75
C ARG A 24 -9.48 18.81 5.59
N PRO A 25 -10.01 20.04 5.57
CA PRO A 25 -10.97 20.45 4.56
C PRO A 25 -10.37 20.43 3.15
N ILE A 26 -11.08 19.78 2.22
CA ILE A 26 -10.80 19.83 0.77
C ILE A 26 -12.07 20.24 0.05
N ALA A 27 -12.00 21.30 -0.75
CA ALA A 27 -13.15 21.78 -1.50
C ALA A 27 -13.68 20.73 -2.49
N PRO A 28 -15.00 20.63 -2.73
CA PRO A 28 -15.58 19.70 -3.70
C PRO A 28 -14.94 19.77 -5.10
N SER A 29 -14.63 20.98 -5.57
CA SER A 29 -13.96 21.19 -6.85
C SER A 29 -12.53 20.64 -6.87
N ALA A 30 -11.81 20.71 -5.75
CA ALA A 30 -10.47 20.13 -5.61
C ALA A 30 -10.53 18.59 -5.58
N ILE A 31 -11.52 18.00 -4.89
CA ILE A 31 -11.77 16.56 -4.92
C ILE A 31 -12.03 16.09 -6.36
N ALA A 32 -12.87 16.81 -7.11
CA ALA A 32 -13.15 16.47 -8.50
C ALA A 32 -11.89 16.53 -9.40
N LYS A 33 -10.99 17.49 -9.16
CA LYS A 33 -9.68 17.57 -9.84
C LYS A 33 -8.77 16.41 -9.46
N VAL A 34 -8.72 16.02 -8.17
CA VAL A 34 -7.98 14.84 -7.70
C VAL A 34 -8.49 13.57 -8.39
N GLU A 35 -9.80 13.40 -8.52
CA GLU A 35 -10.39 12.25 -9.22
C GLU A 35 -10.04 12.16 -10.70
N ARG A 36 -9.76 13.29 -11.35
CA ARG A 36 -9.33 13.36 -12.75
C ARG A 36 -7.81 13.34 -12.92
N GLY A 37 -7.04 13.28 -11.83
CA GLY A 37 -5.58 13.36 -11.88
C GLY A 37 -5.03 14.76 -12.20
N GLU A 38 -5.88 15.79 -12.18
CA GLU A 38 -5.52 17.18 -12.48
C GLU A 38 -4.93 17.91 -11.26
N ARG A 39 -4.98 17.29 -10.08
CA ARG A 39 -4.44 17.82 -8.83
C ARG A 39 -3.79 16.70 -8.03
N GLN A 40 -2.55 16.92 -7.62
CA GLN A 40 -1.85 16.05 -6.67
C GLN A 40 -2.39 16.24 -5.24
N VAL A 41 -2.25 15.22 -4.41
CA VAL A 41 -2.60 15.27 -2.98
C VAL A 41 -1.34 15.27 -2.13
N THR A 42 -1.40 16.00 -1.02
CA THR A 42 -0.36 15.93 0.03
C THR A 42 -0.48 14.61 0.82
N VAL A 43 0.57 14.22 1.56
CA VAL A 43 0.56 13.00 2.40
C VAL A 43 -0.54 13.05 3.46
N ASP A 44 -0.76 14.21 4.08
CA ASP A 44 -1.86 14.39 5.04
C ASP A 44 -3.23 14.28 4.36
N GLU A 45 -3.39 14.81 3.14
CA GLU A 45 -4.65 14.66 2.38
C GLU A 45 -4.89 13.21 1.99
N LEU A 46 -3.84 12.45 1.64
CA LEU A 46 -3.93 11.02 1.35
C LEU A 46 -4.48 10.25 2.56
N THR A 47 -3.92 10.49 3.75
CA THR A 47 -4.36 9.82 4.98
C THR A 47 -5.76 10.25 5.39
N ALA A 48 -6.11 11.54 5.27
CA ALA A 48 -7.45 12.04 5.52
C ALA A 48 -8.50 11.46 4.55
N LEU A 49 -8.15 11.32 3.27
CA LEU A 49 -9.00 10.69 2.26
C LEU A 49 -9.19 9.20 2.56
N ALA A 50 -8.13 8.49 2.94
CA ALA A 50 -8.20 7.08 3.32
C ALA A 50 -9.13 6.87 4.52
N ALA A 51 -8.99 7.71 5.56
CA ALA A 51 -9.85 7.68 6.73
C ALA A 51 -11.31 8.03 6.39
N ALA A 52 -11.56 9.07 5.59
CA ALA A 52 -12.92 9.48 5.22
C ALA A 52 -13.63 8.46 4.30
N LEU A 53 -12.86 7.70 3.51
CA LEU A 53 -13.36 6.61 2.67
C LEU A 53 -13.37 5.27 3.40
N ASP A 54 -12.80 5.20 4.61
CA ASP A 54 -12.64 4.01 5.44
C ASP A 54 -11.97 2.84 4.67
N VAL A 55 -10.74 3.13 4.22
CA VAL A 55 -9.83 2.21 3.53
C VAL A 55 -8.39 2.43 4.00
N SER A 56 -7.47 1.51 3.68
CA SER A 56 -6.04 1.76 3.91
C SER A 56 -5.49 2.82 2.93
N PRO A 57 -4.41 3.55 3.29
CA PRO A 57 -3.73 4.44 2.34
C PRO A 57 -3.25 3.70 1.08
N SER A 58 -2.80 2.45 1.21
CA SER A 58 -2.37 1.59 0.09
C SER A 58 -3.47 1.45 -0.97
N ALA A 59 -4.75 1.36 -0.57
CA ALA A 59 -5.88 1.26 -1.49
C ALA A 59 -6.13 2.51 -2.34
N LEU A 60 -5.54 3.65 -1.97
CA LEU A 60 -5.55 4.88 -2.79
C LEU A 60 -4.31 5.01 -3.68
N LEU A 61 -3.24 4.30 -3.36
CA LEU A 61 -1.95 4.36 -4.06
C LEU A 61 -1.80 3.29 -5.14
N LEU A 62 -2.41 2.12 -4.95
CA LEU A 62 -2.27 0.97 -5.84
C LEU A 62 -3.58 0.62 -6.55
N PRO A 63 -3.50 0.09 -7.78
CA PRO A 63 -4.67 -0.44 -8.46
C PRO A 63 -5.23 -1.67 -7.71
N SER A 64 -6.56 -1.78 -7.71
CA SER A 64 -7.27 -2.98 -7.27
C SER A 64 -7.35 -3.95 -8.45
N THR A 65 -6.35 -4.84 -8.53
CA THR A 65 -6.22 -5.92 -9.52
C THR A 65 -6.09 -7.24 -8.78
N ASP A 66 -6.74 -8.29 -9.30
CA ASP A 66 -6.62 -9.66 -8.78
C ASP A 66 -5.49 -10.44 -9.47
N GLU A 67 -4.88 -9.88 -10.52
CA GLU A 67 -3.72 -10.45 -11.21
C GLU A 67 -2.42 -10.05 -10.49
N PRO A 68 -1.75 -10.94 -9.74
CA PRO A 68 -0.60 -10.58 -8.91
C PRO A 68 0.65 -10.22 -9.73
N THR A 69 0.78 -10.73 -10.97
CA THR A 69 1.98 -10.53 -11.79
C THR A 69 1.84 -9.37 -12.78
N VAL A 70 0.70 -8.67 -12.82
CA VAL A 70 0.58 -7.49 -13.69
C VAL A 70 1.49 -6.38 -13.17
N ASP A 71 2.24 -5.75 -14.08
CA ASP A 71 3.10 -4.64 -13.72
C ASP A 71 2.28 -3.41 -13.31
N VAL A 72 2.64 -2.85 -12.16
CA VAL A 72 2.12 -1.59 -11.66
C VAL A 72 3.26 -0.59 -11.54
N CYS A 73 3.06 0.63 -12.05
CA CYS A 73 4.07 1.68 -11.97
C CYS A 73 4.02 2.39 -10.62
N ILE A 74 5.11 2.31 -9.87
CA ILE A 74 5.30 3.11 -8.65
C ILE A 74 6.20 4.30 -8.99
N THR A 75 5.75 5.52 -8.69
CA THR A 75 6.53 6.74 -8.87
C THR A 75 7.85 6.66 -8.11
N GLY A 76 8.98 6.91 -8.79
CA GLY A 76 10.33 6.82 -8.21
C GLY A 76 10.90 5.39 -8.11
N VAL A 77 10.16 4.38 -8.59
CA VAL A 77 10.60 2.98 -8.64
C VAL A 77 10.58 2.46 -10.08
N GLY A 78 9.48 2.68 -10.80
CA GLY A 78 9.22 2.04 -12.09
C GLY A 78 8.16 0.93 -11.99
N PRO A 79 8.08 0.04 -13.01
CA PRO A 79 7.17 -1.09 -13.02
C PRO A 79 7.64 -2.18 -12.04
N VAL A 80 6.70 -2.73 -11.27
CA VAL A 80 6.90 -3.89 -10.39
C VAL A 80 5.63 -4.76 -10.41
N PRO A 81 5.71 -6.07 -10.12
CA PRO A 81 4.52 -6.91 -9.98
C PRO A 81 3.56 -6.36 -8.93
N ALA A 82 2.25 -6.44 -9.20
CA ALA A 82 1.22 -5.94 -8.29
C ALA A 82 1.34 -6.53 -6.87
N SER A 83 1.63 -7.82 -6.74
CA SER A 83 1.84 -8.48 -5.44
C SER A 83 2.99 -7.83 -4.64
N GLU A 84 4.12 -7.57 -5.27
CA GLU A 84 5.27 -6.93 -4.64
C GLU A 84 4.97 -5.48 -4.25
N ALA A 85 4.26 -4.75 -5.10
CA ALA A 85 3.83 -3.39 -4.79
C ALA A 85 2.96 -3.35 -3.53
N TRP A 86 1.99 -4.26 -3.44
CA TRP A 86 1.08 -4.36 -2.29
C TRP A 86 1.82 -4.79 -1.02
N ASP A 87 2.69 -5.80 -1.09
CA ASP A 87 3.49 -6.23 0.06
C ASP A 87 4.42 -5.12 0.56
N TRP A 88 4.98 -4.31 -0.35
CA TRP A 88 5.81 -3.17 0.01
C TRP A 88 5.01 -2.03 0.65
N MET A 89 3.88 -1.65 0.07
CA MET A 89 3.02 -0.60 0.63
C MET A 89 2.44 -0.99 1.99
N ASP A 90 2.16 -2.28 2.20
CA ASP A 90 1.68 -2.82 3.47
C ASP A 90 2.80 -3.07 4.50
N GLY A 91 4.06 -2.78 4.15
CA GLY A 91 5.23 -2.93 5.01
C GLY A 91 5.63 -4.38 5.30
N ARG A 92 5.20 -5.34 4.47
CA ARG A 92 5.46 -6.78 4.63
C ARG A 92 6.81 -7.18 4.05
N ARG A 93 7.19 -6.63 2.90
CA ARG A 93 8.43 -6.96 2.19
C ARG A 93 9.03 -5.73 1.52
N ARG A 94 10.37 -5.66 1.46
CA ARG A 94 11.05 -4.67 0.60
C ARG A 94 10.79 -4.98 -0.87
N LEU A 95 10.82 -3.95 -1.73
CA LEU A 95 10.89 -4.17 -3.17
C LEU A 95 12.17 -4.94 -3.53
N ASP A 96 12.09 -5.86 -4.49
CA ASP A 96 13.28 -6.54 -4.98
C ASP A 96 14.14 -5.56 -5.77
N ARG A 97 15.32 -5.28 -5.22
CA ARG A 97 16.32 -4.38 -5.79
C ARG A 97 17.68 -5.01 -5.55
N PRO A 98 18.58 -5.00 -6.56
CA PRO A 98 19.94 -5.46 -6.39
C PRO A 98 20.58 -4.81 -5.18
N CYS A 99 21.04 -5.62 -4.22
CA CYS A 99 21.85 -5.14 -3.10
C CYS A 99 22.95 -6.15 -2.77
N PRO A 100 24.10 -5.69 -2.22
CA PRO A 100 25.23 -6.57 -1.91
C PRO A 100 24.90 -7.66 -0.87
N ASP A 101 23.99 -7.36 0.06
CA ASP A 101 23.55 -8.27 1.12
C ASP A 101 22.02 -8.18 1.30
N LEU A 102 21.32 -9.17 0.74
CA LEU A 102 19.85 -9.27 0.82
C LEU A 102 19.36 -9.54 2.24
N ARG A 103 20.12 -10.29 3.04
CA ARG A 103 19.71 -10.68 4.40
C ARG A 103 19.73 -9.45 5.30
N THR A 104 20.82 -8.69 5.26
CA THR A 104 20.92 -7.44 6.03
C THR A 104 19.89 -6.42 5.56
N ALA A 105 19.72 -6.25 4.25
CA ALA A 105 18.72 -5.32 3.72
C ALA A 105 17.28 -5.66 4.13
N ALA A 106 16.92 -6.95 4.21
CA ALA A 106 15.62 -7.38 4.69
C ALA A 106 15.40 -7.08 6.18
N VAL A 107 16.43 -7.29 7.01
CA VAL A 107 16.40 -6.97 8.44
C VAL A 107 16.28 -5.46 8.66
N GLU A 108 17.07 -4.65 7.96
CA GLU A 108 17.02 -3.19 8.04
C GLU A 108 15.67 -2.65 7.60
N TYR A 109 15.11 -3.16 6.51
CA TYR A 109 13.77 -2.80 6.07
C TYR A 109 12.74 -3.06 7.18
N ALA A 110 12.75 -4.27 7.77
CA ALA A 110 11.85 -4.61 8.87
C ALA A 110 12.08 -3.72 10.12
N LEU A 111 13.33 -3.34 10.38
CA LEU A 111 13.72 -2.45 11.48
C LEU A 111 13.10 -1.06 11.34
N TYR A 112 13.25 -0.46 10.16
CA TYR A 112 12.88 0.94 9.91
C TYR A 112 11.42 1.13 9.45
N SER A 113 10.77 0.10 8.91
CA SER A 113 9.39 0.21 8.42
C SER A 113 8.31 -0.11 9.46
N ARG A 114 8.65 -0.79 10.57
CA ARG A 114 7.67 -1.30 11.54
C ARG A 114 8.13 -1.09 12.98
N PRO A 115 7.23 -0.72 13.92
CA PRO A 115 7.54 -0.75 15.34
C PRO A 115 7.81 -2.19 15.81
N PRO A 116 8.53 -2.40 16.92
CA PRO A 116 9.01 -3.72 17.35
C PRO A 116 7.93 -4.81 17.39
N ILE A 117 6.73 -4.50 17.91
CA ILE A 117 5.66 -5.49 18.04
C ILE A 117 5.14 -5.99 16.68
N ARG A 118 5.01 -5.10 15.69
CA ARG A 118 4.56 -5.44 14.31
C ARG A 118 5.66 -6.10 13.48
N ARG A 119 6.92 -5.84 13.83
CA ARG A 119 8.08 -6.46 13.18
C ARG A 119 8.18 -7.94 13.52
N ALA A 120 7.98 -8.30 14.80
CA ALA A 120 8.05 -9.68 15.27
C ALA A 120 7.02 -10.58 14.56
N GLU A 121 5.80 -10.08 14.36
CA GLU A 121 4.73 -10.75 13.59
C GLU A 121 5.18 -11.05 12.15
N THR A 122 5.80 -10.06 11.48
CA THR A 122 6.23 -10.21 10.08
C THR A 122 7.35 -11.26 9.94
N LEU A 123 8.32 -11.29 10.85
CA LEU A 123 9.44 -12.25 10.83
C LEU A 123 9.03 -13.68 11.19
N ALA A 124 8.03 -13.84 12.07
CA ALA A 124 7.50 -15.15 12.46
C ALA A 124 6.77 -15.84 11.30
N THR A 125 6.00 -15.08 10.49
CA THR A 125 5.30 -15.62 9.31
C THR A 125 6.27 -16.16 8.26
N HIS A 126 7.37 -15.44 7.97
CA HIS A 126 8.38 -15.88 6.99
C HIS A 126 9.18 -17.11 7.45
N SER A 127 9.37 -17.27 8.77
CA SER A 127 10.03 -18.46 9.35
C SER A 127 9.14 -19.72 9.25
N SER A 128 7.82 -19.53 9.17
CA SER A 128 6.86 -20.64 9.03
C SER A 128 6.69 -21.06 7.57
N GLU A 129 6.72 -20.11 6.62
CA GLU A 129 6.63 -20.37 5.18
C GLU A 129 7.89 -21.04 4.62
N THR A 130 9.08 -20.65 5.09
CA THR A 130 10.35 -21.29 4.71
C THR A 130 10.49 -22.71 5.26
N ALA A 131 9.82 -23.02 6.38
CA ALA A 131 9.75 -24.38 6.90
C ALA A 131 8.81 -25.30 6.09
N GLN A 132 7.88 -24.73 5.32
CA GLN A 132 6.92 -25.49 4.51
C GLN A 132 7.37 -25.73 3.05
N HIS A 133 8.44 -25.09 2.59
CA HIS A 133 8.95 -25.24 1.21
C HIS A 133 10.21 -26.10 1.10
N GLN A 134 10.45 -27.05 2.00
CA GLN A 134 11.46 -28.10 1.76
C GLN A 134 10.98 -29.00 0.62
N PRO A 135 11.63 -29.01 -0.56
CA PRO A 135 11.30 -29.99 -1.59
C PRO A 135 11.71 -31.37 -1.08
N GLY A 136 10.80 -32.33 -1.25
CA GLY A 136 10.94 -33.70 -0.79
C GLY A 136 12.32 -34.29 -1.08
N GLY A 137 12.87 -34.92 -0.05
CA GLY A 137 14.17 -35.57 -0.09
C GLY A 137 14.30 -36.54 -1.26
N TRP A 138 15.48 -36.50 -1.88
CA TRP A 138 15.92 -37.49 -2.84
C TRP A 138 16.05 -38.82 -2.11
N HIS A 139 15.14 -39.75 -2.38
CA HIS A 139 15.33 -41.15 -2.07
C HIS A 139 16.01 -41.84 -3.26
N ALA A 140 17.03 -42.61 -2.89
CA ALA A 140 18.04 -43.29 -3.71
C ALA A 140 17.49 -44.37 -4.64
#